data_AF-A0A964MAV9-F1
#
_entry.id   AF-A0A964MAV9-F1
#
_cell.length_a   1.000
_cell.length_b   1.000
_cell.length_c   1.000
_cell.angle_alpha   90.00
_cell.angle_beta   90.00
_cell.angle_gamma   90.00
#
_symmetry.space_group_name_H-M   'P 1'
#
loop_
_entity.id
_entity.type
_entity.pdbx_description
1 polymer ?
#
loop_
_entity_poly.entity_id
_entity_poly.type
_entity_poly.pdbx_seq_one_letter_code
_entity_poly.pdbx_strand_id
1 'polypeptide(L)'
;MVRLGIPQRETELTMPSTVLFTDFSETPDRNIFDKLSDLLDRLPLSAAVAAGDLTAVKVHFGERGNTAFVAPHFVRAVADKIRGIGAQPFVTDANTLYVGSRANSVDHLETAHRHGFSYSSLGCPVLIADGLRGGAFVEVAIKGTHLTKVKLAHDLARADAIVCVTHFKGH
;
A
#
# COMPACT_ATOMS: atom_id res chain seq x y z
N MET A 1 7.32 -25.66 14.12
CA MET A 1 6.09 -25.83 13.32
C MET A 1 5.12 -24.72 13.74
N VAL A 2 5.20 -23.55 13.11
CA VAL A 2 4.40 -22.38 13.50
C VAL A 2 3.05 -22.47 12.79
N ARG A 3 1.99 -22.79 13.55
CA ARG A 3 0.59 -22.68 13.09
C ARG A 3 0.24 -21.20 12.96
N LEU A 4 0.29 -20.66 11.75
CA LEU A 4 -0.43 -19.43 11.41
C LEU A 4 -1.92 -19.80 11.27
N GLY A 5 -2.62 -19.83 12.40
CA GLY A 5 -4.07 -20.00 12.44
C GLY A 5 -4.74 -18.67 12.17
N ILE A 6 -5.17 -18.45 10.93
CA ILE A 6 -6.14 -17.38 10.63
C ILE A 6 -7.47 -17.82 11.27
N PRO A 7 -8.12 -16.99 12.11
CA PRO A 7 -9.38 -17.37 12.76
C PRO A 7 -10.47 -17.65 11.73
N GLN A 8 -11.23 -18.72 11.96
CA GLN A 8 -12.38 -19.07 11.14
C GLN A 8 -13.48 -18.03 11.35
N ARG A 9 -13.88 -17.30 10.31
CA ARG A 9 -15.15 -16.56 10.29
C ARG A 9 -16.14 -17.30 9.39
N GLU A 10 -17.12 -17.94 10.03
CA GLU A 10 -18.40 -18.30 9.41
C GLU A 10 -19.17 -17.01 9.09
N THR A 11 -19.78 -16.98 7.89
CA THR A 11 -20.90 -16.13 7.46
C THR A 11 -21.15 -14.85 8.27
N GLU A 12 -20.25 -13.88 8.17
CA GLU A 12 -20.50 -12.52 8.62
C GLU A 12 -21.27 -11.81 7.51
N LEU A 13 -22.51 -11.37 7.78
CA LEU A 13 -23.21 -10.41 6.92
C LEU A 13 -22.20 -9.30 6.61
N THR A 14 -21.85 -9.11 5.33
CA THR A 14 -20.90 -8.08 4.93
C THR A 14 -21.46 -6.73 5.30
N MET A 15 -20.99 -6.18 6.42
CA MET A 15 -21.26 -4.81 6.83
C MET A 15 -20.90 -3.89 5.65
N PRO A 16 -21.77 -2.94 5.29
CA PRO A 16 -21.47 -2.01 4.21
C PRO A 16 -20.17 -1.28 4.52
N SER A 17 -19.26 -1.21 3.54
CA SER A 17 -18.01 -0.48 3.71
C SER A 17 -18.29 1.02 3.79
N THR A 18 -17.69 1.70 4.76
CA THR A 18 -17.76 3.16 4.83
C THR A 18 -16.88 3.76 3.74
N VAL A 19 -17.49 4.55 2.87
CA VAL A 19 -16.79 5.27 1.79
C VAL A 19 -16.81 6.76 2.11
N LEU A 20 -15.62 7.34 2.25
CA LEU A 20 -15.44 8.78 2.41
C LEU A 20 -14.89 9.33 1.09
N PHE A 21 -15.40 10.47 0.64
CA PHE A 21 -14.94 11.11 -0.58
C PHE A 21 -14.89 12.62 -0.42
N THR A 22 -14.06 13.25 -1.23
CA THR A 22 -13.98 14.70 -1.39
C THR A 22 -13.62 15.00 -2.84
N ASP A 23 -13.92 16.22 -3.28
CA ASP A 23 -13.53 16.73 -4.59
C ASP A 23 -12.16 17.43 -4.52
N PHE A 24 -11.62 17.78 -5.69
CA PHE A 24 -10.34 18.49 -5.82
C PHE A 24 -10.48 20.03 -5.78
N SER A 25 -11.66 20.56 -5.44
CA SER A 25 -11.83 22.01 -5.30
C SER A 25 -10.95 22.54 -4.15
N GLU A 26 -10.45 23.76 -4.24
CA GLU A 26 -9.63 24.37 -3.20
C GLU A 26 -10.11 25.80 -2.93
N THR A 27 -9.93 26.25 -1.69
CA THR A 27 -10.14 27.65 -1.27
C THR A 27 -8.83 28.19 -0.69
N PRO A 28 -8.65 29.53 -0.58
CA PRO A 28 -7.43 30.11 -0.02
C PRO A 28 -7.08 29.62 1.39
N ASP A 29 -8.09 29.20 2.16
CA ASP A 29 -7.99 28.69 3.52
C ASP A 29 -7.98 27.15 3.61
N ARG A 30 -8.19 26.43 2.49
CA ARG A 30 -8.33 24.97 2.51
C ARG A 30 -7.90 24.32 1.19
N ASN A 31 -6.78 23.63 1.23
CA ASN A 31 -6.19 22.94 0.07
C ASN A 31 -6.52 21.43 0.08
N ILE A 32 -6.06 20.72 -0.95
CA ILE A 32 -6.29 19.27 -1.10
C ILE A 32 -5.68 18.43 0.03
N PHE A 33 -4.58 18.86 0.66
CA PHE A 33 -3.96 18.13 1.77
C PHE A 33 -4.76 18.27 3.06
N ASP A 34 -5.38 19.42 3.31
CA ASP A 34 -6.30 19.58 4.44
C ASP A 34 -7.50 18.64 4.29
N LYS A 35 -8.06 18.59 3.07
CA LYS A 35 -9.15 17.67 2.74
C LYS A 35 -8.75 16.20 2.89
N LEU A 36 -7.56 15.82 2.41
CA LEU A 36 -7.04 14.47 2.58
C LEU A 36 -6.81 14.13 4.06
N SER A 37 -6.26 15.06 4.84
CA SER A 37 -6.07 14.88 6.29
C SER A 37 -7.40 14.57 6.97
N ASP A 38 -8.44 15.36 6.70
CA ASP A 38 -9.76 15.15 7.30
C ASP A 38 -10.38 13.80 6.92
N LEU A 39 -10.17 13.33 5.69
CA LEU A 39 -10.59 12.00 5.28
C LEU A 39 -9.83 10.91 6.06
N LEU A 40 -8.51 11.05 6.19
CA LEU A 40 -7.68 10.10 6.92
C LEU A 40 -8.01 10.08 8.42
N ASP A 41 -8.31 11.22 9.03
CA ASP A 41 -8.70 11.32 10.45
C ASP A 41 -10.07 10.68 10.74
N ARG A 42 -10.95 10.65 9.73
CA ARG A 42 -12.25 9.97 9.81
C ARG A 42 -12.17 8.48 9.51
N LEU A 43 -11.07 8.00 8.93
CA LEU A 43 -10.86 6.57 8.76
C LEU A 43 -10.49 5.95 10.10
N PRO A 44 -10.98 4.73 10.42
CA PRO A 44 -10.61 4.03 11.63
C PRO A 44 -9.19 3.42 11.51
N LEU A 45 -8.19 4.22 11.12
CA LEU A 45 -6.80 3.79 10.92
C LEU A 45 -6.24 3.16 12.20
N SER A 46 -6.51 3.73 13.36
CA SER A 46 -6.09 3.19 14.66
C SER A 46 -6.77 1.88 15.06
N ALA A 47 -7.85 1.48 14.37
CA ALA A 47 -8.46 0.16 14.55
C ALA A 47 -7.76 -0.93 13.71
N ALA A 48 -7.01 -0.52 12.68
CA ALA A 48 -6.31 -1.41 11.75
C ALA A 48 -4.79 -1.39 11.90
N VAL A 49 -4.24 -0.34 12.53
CA VAL A 49 -2.80 -0.10 12.70
C VAL A 49 -2.53 0.24 14.16
N ALA A 50 -1.60 -0.47 14.79
CA ALA A 50 -1.18 -0.27 16.17
C ALA A 50 0.22 0.37 16.27
N ALA A 51 0.52 0.96 17.43
CA ALA A 51 1.85 1.47 17.70
C ALA A 51 2.90 0.33 17.66
N GLY A 52 4.02 0.57 17.00
CA GLY A 52 5.08 -0.42 16.77
C GLY A 52 4.96 -1.23 15.48
N ASP A 53 3.77 -1.30 14.86
CA ASP A 53 3.52 -2.10 13.65
C ASP A 53 4.41 -1.69 12.48
N LEU A 54 5.00 -2.66 11.80
CA LEU A 54 5.60 -2.49 10.48
C LEU A 54 4.48 -2.41 9.43
N THR A 55 4.08 -1.19 9.09
CA THR A 55 2.90 -0.95 8.26
C THR A 55 3.27 -0.67 6.81
N ALA A 56 2.81 -1.53 5.90
CA ALA A 56 3.02 -1.36 4.46
C ALA A 56 2.03 -0.33 3.87
N VAL A 57 2.55 0.71 3.23
CA VAL A 57 1.77 1.59 2.35
C VAL A 57 1.96 1.10 0.92
N LYS A 58 1.04 0.24 0.47
CA LYS A 58 1.11 -0.34 -0.86
C LYS A 58 0.64 0.68 -1.89
N VAL A 59 1.48 1.00 -2.86
CA VAL A 59 1.14 1.89 -3.98
C VAL A 59 1.85 1.42 -5.24
N HIS A 60 1.25 1.65 -6.40
CA HIS A 60 1.93 1.39 -7.67
C HIS A 60 2.87 2.55 -8.03
N PHE A 61 4.16 2.28 -8.26
CA PHE A 61 5.16 3.32 -8.54
C PHE A 61 5.13 3.91 -9.95
N GLY A 62 4.24 3.44 -10.84
CA GLY A 62 4.23 3.82 -12.24
C GLY A 62 5.25 3.03 -13.09
N GLU A 63 5.22 3.24 -14.40
CA GLU A 63 6.16 2.63 -15.35
C GLU A 63 6.96 3.76 -15.98
N ARG A 64 8.24 3.52 -16.30
CA ARG A 64 9.10 4.55 -16.91
C ARG A 64 8.40 5.21 -18.11
N GLY A 65 8.28 6.54 -18.06
CA GLY A 65 7.70 7.36 -19.12
C GLY A 65 6.20 7.62 -18.97
N ASN A 66 5.55 7.13 -17.91
CA ASN A 66 4.17 7.50 -17.58
C ASN A 66 4.08 8.39 -16.34
N THR A 67 2.91 9.00 -16.14
CA THR A 67 2.56 9.80 -14.96
C THR A 67 1.26 9.31 -14.30
N ALA A 68 0.75 8.16 -14.74
CA ALA A 68 -0.54 7.61 -14.34
C ALA A 68 -0.42 6.78 -13.05
N PHE A 69 0.10 7.41 -12.00
CA PHE A 69 0.26 6.89 -10.65
C PHE A 69 -0.15 7.96 -9.62
N VAL A 70 -0.46 7.54 -8.39
CA VAL A 70 -0.76 8.47 -7.29
C VAL A 70 0.50 9.25 -6.95
N ALA A 71 0.43 10.57 -6.96
CA ALA A 71 1.59 11.40 -6.71
C ALA A 71 2.18 11.15 -5.29
N PRO A 72 3.52 11.08 -5.14
CA PRO A 72 4.17 10.72 -3.88
C PRO A 72 3.78 11.58 -2.67
N HIS A 73 3.42 12.85 -2.88
CA HIS A 73 3.00 13.74 -1.79
C HIS A 73 1.69 13.30 -1.12
N PHE A 74 0.76 12.66 -1.85
CA PHE A 74 -0.43 12.08 -1.23
C PHE A 74 -0.08 10.83 -0.42
N VAL A 75 0.84 10.01 -0.92
CA VAL A 75 1.34 8.82 -0.22
C VAL A 75 2.08 9.23 1.06
N ARG A 76 2.83 10.34 1.01
CA ARG A 76 3.49 10.94 2.18
C ARG A 76 2.49 11.27 3.29
N ALA A 77 1.36 11.90 2.96
CA ALA A 77 0.34 12.23 3.96
C ALA A 77 -0.21 10.98 4.68
N VAL A 78 -0.39 9.87 3.94
CA VAL A 78 -0.78 8.57 4.52
C VAL A 78 0.32 8.03 5.46
N ALA A 79 1.57 8.05 5.02
CA ALA A 79 2.70 7.60 5.84
C ALA A 79 2.87 8.43 7.13
N ASP A 80 2.66 9.74 7.07
CA ASP A 80 2.73 10.62 8.25
C ASP A 80 1.60 10.33 9.24
N LYS A 81 0.37 10.06 8.78
CA LYS A 81 -0.74 9.64 9.66
C LYS A 81 -0.44 8.32 10.36
N ILE A 82 0.08 7.33 9.63
CA ILE A 82 0.51 6.03 10.19
C ILE A 82 1.59 6.24 11.25
N ARG A 83 2.58 7.08 10.97
CA ARG A 83 3.64 7.43 11.94
C ARG A 83 3.08 8.14 13.18
N GLY A 84 2.08 8.99 13.02
CA GLY A 84 1.40 9.68 14.12
C GLY A 84 0.71 8.73 15.12
N ILE A 85 0.34 7.52 14.69
CA ILE A 85 -0.19 6.45 15.56
C ILE A 85 0.94 5.76 16.36
N GLY A 86 2.21 6.01 16.01
CA GLY A 86 3.37 5.35 16.59
C GLY A 86 3.79 4.09 15.84
N ALA A 87 3.21 3.81 14.67
CA ALA A 87 3.61 2.72 13.78
C ALA A 87 4.84 3.12 12.94
N GLN A 88 5.42 2.14 12.26
CA GLN A 88 6.59 2.27 11.41
C GLN A 88 6.20 2.05 9.93
N PRO A 89 5.86 3.12 9.19
CA PRO A 89 5.45 2.99 7.81
C PRO A 89 6.64 2.68 6.89
N PHE A 90 6.39 1.89 5.84
CA PHE A 90 7.24 1.78 4.66
C PHE A 90 6.37 1.72 3.40
N VAL A 91 6.85 2.32 2.32
CA VAL A 91 6.12 2.35 1.04
C VAL A 91 6.58 1.20 0.17
N THR A 92 5.66 0.50 -0.50
CA THR A 92 6.00 -0.72 -1.24
C THR A 92 5.20 -0.93 -2.52
N ASP A 93 5.84 -1.55 -3.51
CA ASP A 93 5.24 -2.17 -4.70
C ASP A 93 5.83 -3.59 -4.88
N ALA A 94 5.34 -4.34 -5.87
CA ALA A 94 5.84 -5.66 -6.26
C ALA A 94 6.27 -5.66 -7.73
N ASN A 95 7.26 -6.47 -8.09
CA ASN A 95 7.73 -6.57 -9.46
C ASN A 95 6.66 -7.11 -10.40
N THR A 96 6.77 -6.74 -11.67
CA THR A 96 5.86 -7.19 -12.72
C THR A 96 6.37 -8.46 -13.38
N LEU A 97 5.45 -9.35 -13.76
CA LEU A 97 5.78 -10.53 -14.57
C LEU A 97 6.09 -10.18 -16.04
N TYR A 98 5.62 -9.01 -16.50
CA TYR A 98 5.85 -8.54 -17.86
C TYR A 98 7.15 -7.72 -17.95
N VAL A 99 7.67 -7.60 -19.17
CA VAL A 99 8.89 -6.83 -19.45
C VAL A 99 8.64 -5.34 -19.26
N GLY A 100 9.47 -4.70 -18.46
CA GLY A 100 9.40 -3.28 -18.16
C GLY A 100 10.45 -2.88 -17.14
N SER A 101 10.45 -1.61 -16.79
CA SER A 101 11.29 -1.04 -15.72
C SER A 101 10.92 -1.54 -14.32
N ARG A 102 9.83 -2.30 -14.17
CA ARG A 102 9.42 -2.94 -12.91
C ARG A 102 9.64 -4.45 -12.86
N ALA A 103 10.36 -5.02 -13.83
CA ALA A 103 10.57 -6.47 -13.90
C ALA A 103 11.52 -7.03 -12.82
N ASN A 104 12.34 -6.18 -12.20
CA ASN A 104 13.25 -6.53 -11.10
C ASN A 104 13.41 -5.34 -10.15
N SER A 105 13.80 -5.60 -8.90
CA SER A 105 13.79 -4.57 -7.85
C SER A 105 14.77 -3.42 -8.10
N VAL A 106 15.88 -3.64 -8.82
CA VAL A 106 16.87 -2.58 -9.08
C VAL A 106 16.27 -1.54 -10.02
N ASP A 107 15.81 -1.97 -11.19
CA ASP A 107 15.18 -1.06 -12.16
C ASP A 107 13.88 -0.46 -11.61
N HIS A 108 13.15 -1.23 -10.80
CA HIS A 108 11.90 -0.81 -10.21
C HIS A 108 12.14 0.33 -9.20
N LEU A 109 13.14 0.22 -8.33
CA LEU A 109 13.50 1.28 -7.40
C LEU A 109 14.06 2.52 -8.13
N GLU A 110 14.82 2.35 -9.21
CA GLU A 110 15.25 3.47 -10.06
C GLU A 110 14.04 4.22 -10.66
N THR A 111 13.03 3.47 -11.10
CA THR A 111 11.77 4.04 -11.60
C THR A 111 11.01 4.76 -10.49
N ALA A 112 10.89 4.14 -9.32
CA ALA A 112 10.27 4.72 -8.14
C ALA A 112 10.93 6.06 -7.76
N HIS A 113 12.27 6.08 -7.67
CA HIS A 113 13.05 7.29 -7.36
C HIS A 113 12.83 8.39 -8.40
N ARG A 114 12.85 8.08 -9.70
CA ARG A 114 12.57 9.06 -10.76
C ARG A 114 11.17 9.64 -10.70
N HIS A 115 10.21 8.86 -10.22
CA HIS A 115 8.84 9.31 -9.99
C HIS A 115 8.64 9.97 -8.62
N GLY A 116 9.71 10.14 -7.84
CA GLY A 116 9.70 10.82 -6.54
C GLY A 116 9.34 9.92 -5.35
N PHE A 117 9.23 8.61 -5.53
CA PHE A 117 9.09 7.64 -4.44
C PHE A 117 10.46 7.31 -3.85
N SER A 118 10.98 8.25 -3.07
CA SER A 118 12.23 8.11 -2.32
C SER A 118 12.01 8.49 -0.85
N TYR A 119 12.98 8.14 0.00
CA TYR A 119 12.94 8.53 1.41
C TYR A 119 12.80 10.04 1.59
N SER A 120 13.48 10.85 0.77
CA SER A 120 13.43 12.31 0.88
C SER A 120 12.02 12.88 0.66
N SER A 121 11.23 12.28 -0.23
CA SER A 121 9.86 12.72 -0.50
C SER A 121 8.87 12.10 0.48
N LEU A 122 9.03 10.83 0.81
CA LEU A 122 8.06 10.03 1.58
C LEU A 122 8.32 10.03 3.09
N GLY A 123 9.51 10.43 3.53
CA GLY A 123 9.93 10.40 4.93
C GLY A 123 10.07 8.99 5.52
N CYS A 124 9.88 7.94 4.72
CA CYS A 124 9.92 6.55 5.15
C CYS A 124 10.62 5.67 4.09
N PRO A 125 11.08 4.47 4.48
CA PRO A 125 11.74 3.54 3.56
C PRO A 125 10.84 3.11 2.40
N VAL A 126 11.46 2.77 1.27
CA VAL A 126 10.80 2.19 0.09
C VAL A 126 11.34 0.78 -0.11
N LEU A 127 10.45 -0.18 -0.31
CA LEU A 127 10.78 -1.60 -0.47
C LEU A 127 10.07 -2.20 -1.70
N ILE A 128 10.66 -3.26 -2.25
CA ILE A 128 10.03 -4.10 -3.27
C ILE A 128 9.69 -5.43 -2.63
N ALA A 129 8.40 -5.71 -2.43
CA ALA A 129 7.92 -6.70 -1.47
C ALA A 129 8.20 -8.17 -1.84
N ASP A 130 8.54 -8.42 -3.10
CA ASP A 130 8.71 -9.76 -3.68
C ASP A 130 10.16 -10.07 -4.09
N GLY A 131 11.11 -9.30 -3.55
CA GLY A 131 12.54 -9.54 -3.66
C GLY A 131 13.13 -9.26 -5.05
N LEU A 132 14.45 -9.39 -5.19
CA LEU A 132 15.24 -8.88 -6.32
C LEU A 132 14.68 -9.22 -7.71
N ARG A 133 14.12 -10.42 -7.88
CA ARG A 133 13.58 -10.94 -9.15
C ARG A 133 12.08 -11.26 -9.11
N GLY A 134 11.34 -10.74 -8.12
CA GLY A 134 9.90 -11.01 -7.96
C GLY A 134 9.54 -12.43 -7.52
N GLY A 135 10.52 -13.20 -7.04
CA GLY A 135 10.37 -14.61 -6.67
C GLY A 135 10.18 -14.88 -5.18
N ALA A 136 10.27 -13.85 -4.33
CA ALA A 136 10.07 -14.01 -2.89
C ALA A 136 8.58 -13.95 -2.57
N PHE A 137 7.99 -15.12 -2.32
CA PHE A 137 6.58 -15.24 -1.98
C PHE A 137 6.35 -16.21 -0.83
N VAL A 138 5.18 -16.11 -0.20
CA VAL A 138 4.60 -17.14 0.66
C VAL A 138 3.32 -17.68 0.02
N GLU A 139 3.06 -18.96 0.20
CA GLU A 139 1.77 -19.55 -0.21
C GLU A 139 0.75 -19.40 0.93
N VAL A 140 -0.37 -18.76 0.64
CA VAL A 140 -1.49 -18.61 1.56
C VAL A 140 -2.66 -19.43 1.05
N ALA A 141 -3.18 -20.32 1.91
CA ALA A 141 -4.37 -21.09 1.61
C ALA A 141 -5.60 -20.16 1.60
N ILE A 142 -6.44 -20.30 0.58
CA ILE A 142 -7.69 -19.54 0.42
C ILE A 142 -8.84 -20.49 0.12
N LYS A 143 -10.05 -20.08 0.48
CA LYS A 143 -11.29 -20.78 0.11
C LYS A 143 -11.80 -20.29 -1.25
N GLY A 144 -10.93 -20.33 -2.26
CA GLY A 144 -11.28 -19.93 -3.63
C GLY A 144 -11.90 -21.07 -4.43
N THR A 145 -12.73 -20.74 -5.42
CA THR A 145 -13.37 -21.73 -6.31
C THR A 145 -12.36 -22.37 -7.27
N HIS A 146 -11.43 -21.58 -7.82
CA HIS A 146 -10.46 -22.04 -8.81
C HIS A 146 -9.05 -22.27 -8.23
N LEU A 147 -8.73 -21.57 -7.14
CA LEU A 147 -7.44 -21.64 -6.47
C LEU A 147 -7.67 -21.90 -4.99
N THR A 148 -6.97 -22.91 -4.46
CA THR A 148 -6.99 -23.24 -3.03
C THR A 148 -5.80 -22.64 -2.29
N LYS A 149 -4.81 -22.11 -3.03
CA LYS A 149 -3.67 -21.36 -2.53
C LYS A 149 -3.32 -20.21 -3.49
N VAL A 150 -2.84 -19.11 -2.94
CA VAL A 150 -2.31 -17.97 -3.69
C VAL A 150 -0.92 -17.62 -3.19
N LYS A 151 -0.11 -17.02 -4.07
CA LYS A 151 1.21 -16.51 -3.71
C LYS A 151 1.08 -15.03 -3.36
N LEU A 152 1.50 -14.68 -2.16
CA LEU A 152 1.62 -13.29 -1.73
C LEU A 152 3.10 -12.91 -1.66
N ALA A 153 3.43 -11.67 -2.05
CA ALA A 153 4.76 -11.12 -1.89
C ALA A 153 5.22 -11.29 -0.44
N HIS A 154 6.43 -11.82 -0.25
CA HIS A 154 6.90 -12.27 1.05
C HIS A 154 6.80 -11.16 2.10
N ASP A 155 7.33 -9.97 1.81
CA ASP A 155 7.40 -8.90 2.81
C ASP A 155 6.04 -8.27 3.06
N LEU A 156 5.16 -8.24 2.04
CA LEU A 156 3.79 -7.77 2.21
C LEU A 156 2.97 -8.72 3.11
N ALA A 157 3.19 -10.04 3.01
CA ALA A 157 2.55 -11.03 3.88
C ALA A 157 3.12 -11.05 5.32
N ARG A 158 4.25 -10.36 5.55
CA ARG A 158 4.91 -10.22 6.86
C ARG A 158 4.72 -8.85 7.48
N ALA A 159 4.13 -7.89 6.76
CA ALA A 159 3.73 -6.62 7.33
C ALA A 159 2.63 -6.84 8.38
N ASP A 160 2.70 -6.09 9.48
CA ASP A 160 1.71 -6.20 10.57
C ASP A 160 0.37 -5.59 10.14
N ALA A 161 0.42 -4.56 9.29
CA ALA A 161 -0.74 -3.93 8.67
C ALA A 161 -0.44 -3.47 7.24
N ILE A 162 -1.49 -3.33 6.43
CA ILE A 162 -1.41 -2.86 5.05
C ILE A 162 -2.43 -1.75 4.82
N VAL A 163 -1.97 -0.60 4.33
CA VAL A 163 -2.79 0.48 3.82
C VAL A 163 -2.57 0.58 2.31
N CYS A 164 -3.61 0.30 1.53
CA CYS A 164 -3.55 0.31 0.07
C CYS A 164 -3.92 1.70 -0.48
N VAL A 165 -2.99 2.31 -1.21
CA VAL A 165 -3.20 3.54 -1.97
C VAL A 165 -3.27 3.17 -3.46
N THR A 166 -4.39 3.49 -4.10
CA THR A 166 -4.61 3.22 -5.52
C THR A 166 -5.30 4.39 -6.18
N HIS A 167 -4.99 4.62 -7.46
CA HIS A 167 -5.86 5.39 -8.33
C HIS A 167 -6.80 4.43 -9.05
N PHE A 168 -8.00 4.91 -9.39
CA PHE A 168 -8.96 4.12 -10.15
C PHE A 168 -8.57 4.11 -11.64
N LYS A 169 -8.53 2.92 -12.25
CA LYS A 169 -8.47 2.73 -13.70
C LYS A 169 -9.64 1.83 -14.08
N GLY A 170 -10.30 2.12 -15.20
CA GLY A 170 -11.48 1.39 -15.66
C GLY A 170 -11.20 -0.01 -16.23
N HIS A 171 -10.23 -0.74 -15.70
CA HIS A 171 -9.85 -2.11 -16.08
C HIS A 171 -9.29 -2.89 -14.90
#